data_AF-A0A2P8FCQ3-F1
#
_entry.id   AF-A0A2P8FCQ3-F1
#
_cell.length_a   1.000
_cell.length_b   1.000
_cell.length_c   1.000
_cell.angle_alpha   90.00
_cell.angle_beta   90.00
_cell.angle_gamma   90.00
#
_symmetry.space_group_name_H-M   'P 1'
#
loop_
_entity.id
_entity.type
_entity.pdbx_description
1 polymer ?
#
loop_
_entity_poly.entity_id
_entity_poly.type
_entity_poly.pdbx_seq_one_letter_code
_entity_poly.pdbx_strand_id
1 'polypeptide(L)'
;MVTSFKLLGWVLVLSGIFVLIFDRSAGAELPLLAGLFIAFVTREKTEDERSLYLKSSSAYIALILGYGVKLVSTNLYEHQIIGGRLYDINHFLILVFGIAIILFYSRLYLSAR
;
A
#
# COMPACT_ATOMS: atom_id res chain seq x y z
N MET A 1 -16.16 -15.06 8.66
CA MET A 1 -15.77 -14.87 7.25
C MET A 1 -14.79 -13.72 7.06
N VAL A 2 -15.09 -12.51 7.57
CA VAL A 2 -14.19 -11.32 7.51
C VAL A 2 -12.78 -11.58 8.06
N THR A 3 -12.65 -12.31 9.17
CA THR A 3 -11.36 -12.58 9.84
C THR A 3 -10.42 -13.44 8.98
N SER A 4 -10.95 -14.38 8.20
CA SER A 4 -10.17 -15.29 7.36
C SER A 4 -9.52 -14.55 6.19
N PHE A 5 -10.24 -13.61 5.56
CA PHE A 5 -9.70 -12.77 4.49
C PHE A 5 -8.62 -11.80 4.99
N LYS A 6 -8.80 -11.23 6.19
CA LYS A 6 -7.75 -10.41 6.81
C LYS A 6 -6.46 -11.21 7.02
N LEU A 7 -6.58 -12.42 7.57
CA LEU A 7 -5.43 -13.27 7.87
C LEU A 7 -4.72 -13.69 6.57
N LEU A 8 -5.48 -14.01 5.52
CA LEU A 8 -4.95 -14.27 4.19
C LEU A 8 -4.22 -13.04 3.60
N GLY A 9 -4.78 -11.84 3.75
CA GLY A 9 -4.13 -10.59 3.34
C GLY A 9 -2.78 -10.38 4.04
N TRP A 10 -2.72 -10.57 5.36
CA TRP A 10 -1.47 -10.44 6.12
C TRP A 10 -0.44 -11.51 5.75
N VAL A 11 -0.85 -12.75 5.53
CA VAL A 11 0.04 -13.82 5.05
C VAL A 11 0.61 -13.48 3.68
N LEU A 12 -0.19 -12.92 2.77
CA LEU A 12 0.25 -12.46 1.46
C LEU A 12 1.21 -11.27 1.55
N VAL A 13 0.98 -10.31 2.45
CA VAL A 13 1.91 -9.20 2.69
C VAL A 13 3.25 -9.74 3.20
N LEU A 14 3.24 -10.61 4.20
CA LEU A 14 4.47 -11.16 4.77
C LEU A 14 5.23 -12.00 3.74
N SER A 15 4.57 -12.96 3.09
CA SER A 15 5.20 -13.78 2.05
C SER A 15 5.67 -12.92 0.86
N GLY A 16 4.91 -11.92 0.45
CA GLY A 16 5.30 -10.99 -0.61
C GLY A 16 6.54 -10.15 -0.28
N ILE A 17 6.69 -9.70 0.96
CA ILE A 17 7.93 -9.03 1.41
C ILE A 17 9.12 -9.99 1.31
N PHE A 18 8.96 -11.23 1.80
CA PHE A 18 10.00 -12.25 1.67
C PHE A 18 10.37 -12.48 0.20
N VAL A 19 9.40 -12.73 -0.67
CA VAL A 19 9.62 -12.96 -2.10
C VAL A 19 10.35 -11.78 -2.74
N LEU A 20 9.95 -10.54 -2.47
CA LEU A 20 10.58 -9.35 -3.06
C LEU A 20 12.03 -9.12 -2.60
N ILE A 21 12.38 -9.58 -1.39
CA ILE A 21 13.75 -9.52 -0.87
C ILE A 21 14.64 -10.58 -1.55
N PHE A 22 14.12 -11.80 -1.74
CA PHE A 22 14.89 -12.93 -2.25
C PHE A 22 14.84 -13.08 -3.78
N ASP A 23 13.83 -12.51 -4.43
CA ASP A 23 13.62 -12.55 -5.87
C ASP A 23 13.22 -11.16 -6.39
N ARG A 24 14.00 -10.65 -7.35
CA ARG A 24 13.75 -9.37 -8.04
C ARG A 24 13.23 -9.57 -9.46
N SER A 25 12.76 -10.78 -9.78
CA SER A 25 12.15 -11.09 -11.06
C SER A 25 10.84 -10.34 -11.26
N ALA A 26 10.46 -10.11 -12.53
CA ALA A 26 9.21 -9.46 -12.86
C ALA A 26 8.03 -10.28 -12.34
N GLY A 27 7.16 -9.66 -11.52
CA GLY A 27 6.00 -10.32 -10.92
C GLY A 27 6.20 -10.81 -9.47
N ALA A 28 7.43 -10.76 -8.93
CA ALA A 28 7.72 -11.07 -7.52
C ALA A 28 6.96 -10.15 -6.53
N GLU A 29 6.57 -8.97 -7.00
CA GLU A 29 5.75 -7.97 -6.31
C GLU A 29 4.24 -8.29 -6.21
N LEU A 30 3.72 -9.22 -7.02
CA LEU A 30 2.29 -9.50 -7.08
C LEU A 30 1.70 -10.02 -5.75
N PRO A 31 2.34 -10.94 -5.01
CA PRO A 31 1.81 -11.41 -3.73
C PRO A 31 1.71 -10.27 -2.70
N LEU A 32 2.71 -9.37 -2.67
CA LEU A 32 2.71 -8.21 -1.80
C LEU A 32 1.58 -7.24 -2.16
N LEU A 33 1.43 -6.92 -3.45
CA LEU A 33 0.38 -6.05 -3.95
C LEU A 33 -1.02 -6.62 -3.64
N ALA A 34 -1.24 -7.92 -3.90
CA ALA A 34 -2.49 -8.60 -3.60
C ALA A 34 -2.79 -8.59 -2.10
N GLY A 35 -1.78 -8.85 -1.26
CA GLY A 35 -1.91 -8.79 0.19
C GLY A 35 -2.30 -7.41 0.70
N LEU A 36 -1.63 -6.36 0.21
CA LEU A 36 -1.94 -4.97 0.56
C LEU A 36 -3.35 -4.57 0.10
N PHE A 37 -3.74 -4.97 -1.12
CA PHE A 37 -5.08 -4.73 -1.63
C PHE A 37 -6.15 -5.41 -0.76
N ILE A 38 -5.97 -6.69 -0.43
CA ILE A 38 -6.90 -7.43 0.44
C ILE A 38 -6.95 -6.80 1.83
N ALA A 39 -5.81 -6.45 2.42
CA ALA A 39 -5.75 -5.78 3.72
C ALA A 39 -6.49 -4.42 3.68
N PHE A 40 -6.35 -3.67 2.59
CA PHE A 40 -7.02 -2.38 2.42
C PHE A 40 -8.51 -2.50 2.12
N VAL A 41 -8.97 -3.51 1.37
CA VAL A 41 -10.39 -3.64 1.00
C VAL A 41 -11.20 -4.41 2.05
N THR A 42 -10.57 -5.31 2.80
CA THR A 42 -11.30 -6.11 3.80
C THR A 42 -11.96 -5.22 4.83
N ARG A 43 -13.26 -5.46 5.05
CA ARG A 43 -14.08 -4.69 5.97
C ARG A 43 -13.68 -4.91 7.43
N GLU A 44 -13.72 -3.86 8.24
CA GLU A 44 -13.76 -3.99 9.69
C GLU A 44 -15.18 -4.38 10.14
N LYS A 45 -15.32 -5.12 11.25
CA LYS A 45 -16.65 -5.56 11.75
C LYS A 45 -17.49 -4.38 12.28
N THR A 46 -16.83 -3.25 12.53
CA THR A 46 -17.35 -1.95 12.96
C THR A 46 -17.09 -0.89 11.88
N GLU A 47 -17.51 -1.15 10.64
CA GLU A 47 -17.54 -0.11 9.60
C GLU A 47 -18.77 0.78 9.78
N ASP A 48 -18.60 1.81 10.60
CA ASP A 48 -19.44 3.00 10.56
C ASP A 48 -19.14 3.78 9.26
N GLU A 49 -20.07 4.59 8.76
CA GLU A 49 -19.87 5.40 7.54
C GLU A 49 -18.59 6.26 7.62
N ARG A 50 -18.24 6.68 8.84
CA ARG A 50 -17.00 7.39 9.17
C ARG A 50 -15.74 6.60 8.81
N SER A 51 -15.71 5.30 9.09
CA SER A 51 -14.57 4.44 8.80
C SER A 51 -14.32 4.34 7.30
N LEU A 52 -15.41 4.24 6.51
CA LEU A 52 -15.34 4.22 5.05
C LEU A 52 -14.81 5.55 4.50
N TYR A 53 -15.31 6.67 5.03
CA TYR A 53 -14.82 8.01 4.67
C TYR A 53 -13.33 8.20 5.01
N LEU A 54 -12.89 7.76 6.19
CA LEU A 54 -11.48 7.78 6.58
C LEU A 54 -10.61 6.94 5.64
N LYS A 55 -11.08 5.75 5.27
CA LYS A 55 -10.37 4.85 4.37
C LYS A 55 -10.20 5.47 2.97
N SER A 56 -11.29 6.01 2.42
CA SER A 56 -11.29 6.69 1.12
C SER A 56 -10.38 7.92 1.12
N SER A 57 -10.55 8.82 2.10
CA SER A 57 -9.71 10.03 2.20
C SER A 57 -8.23 9.69 2.39
N SER A 58 -7.89 8.66 3.17
CA SER A 58 -6.51 8.19 3.29
C SER A 58 -5.95 7.62 1.98
N ALA A 59 -6.76 6.93 1.17
CA ALA A 59 -6.35 6.49 -0.17
C ALA A 59 -6.05 7.67 -1.09
N TYR A 60 -6.89 8.71 -1.08
CA TYR A 60 -6.66 9.93 -1.86
C TYR A 60 -5.36 10.63 -1.44
N ILE A 61 -5.14 10.80 -0.13
CA ILE A 61 -3.91 11.40 0.38
C ILE A 61 -2.69 10.55 -0.03
N ALA A 62 -2.78 9.23 0.12
CA ALA A 62 -1.72 8.32 -0.27
C ALA A 62 -1.42 8.36 -1.77
N LEU A 63 -2.44 8.53 -2.61
CA LEU A 63 -2.27 8.65 -4.06
C LEU A 63 -1.57 9.97 -4.43
N ILE A 64 -1.95 11.08 -3.80
CA ILE A 64 -1.27 12.37 -4.00
C ILE A 64 0.19 12.30 -3.55
N LEU A 65 0.45 11.77 -2.35
CA LEU A 65 1.80 11.61 -1.83
C LEU A 65 2.63 10.65 -2.68
N GLY A 66 2.07 9.49 -3.03
CA GLY A 66 2.73 8.50 -3.88
C GLY A 66 3.05 9.08 -5.27
N TYR A 67 2.16 9.88 -5.82
CA TYR A 67 2.40 10.57 -7.10
C TYR A 67 3.50 11.62 -6.98
N GLY A 68 3.54 12.39 -5.89
CA GLY A 68 4.64 13.30 -5.58
C GLY A 68 5.98 12.57 -5.50
N VAL A 69 6.05 11.46 -4.77
CA VAL A 69 7.24 10.61 -4.69
C VAL A 69 7.65 10.08 -6.07
N LYS A 70 6.67 9.64 -6.88
CA LYS A 70 6.91 9.18 -8.25
C LYS A 70 7.55 10.28 -9.10
N LEU A 71 6.98 11.49 -9.10
CA LEU A 71 7.52 12.62 -9.87
C LEU A 71 8.94 12.97 -9.45
N VAL A 72 9.19 13.07 -8.15
CA VAL A 72 10.53 13.37 -7.61
C VAL A 72 11.51 12.28 -7.99
N SER A 73 11.13 11.00 -7.85
CA SER A 73 11.98 9.87 -8.22
C SER A 73 12.27 9.83 -9.72
N THR A 74 11.27 10.11 -10.58
CA THR A 74 11.48 10.17 -12.03
C THR A 74 12.45 11.29 -12.39
N ASN A 75 12.26 12.48 -11.81
CA ASN A 75 13.13 13.63 -12.06
C ASN A 75 14.58 13.36 -11.61
N LEU A 76 14.78 12.82 -10.40
CA LEU A 76 16.10 12.46 -9.90
C LEU A 76 16.77 11.35 -10.75
N TYR A 77 15.98 10.42 -11.28
CA TYR A 77 16.47 9.38 -12.18
C TYR A 77 16.91 9.96 -13.54
N GLU A 78 16.11 10.87 -14.12
CA GLU A 78 16.46 11.57 -15.37
C GLU A 78 17.77 12.36 -15.23
N HIS A 79 18.04 12.92 -14.05
CA HIS A 79 19.30 13.61 -13.73
C HIS A 79 20.43 12.67 -13.28
N GLN A 80 20.25 11.35 -13.39
CA GLN A 80 21.23 10.31 -13.01
C GLN A 80 21.70 10.34 -11.54
N ILE A 81 20.92 10.97 -10.66
CA ILE A 81 21.25 11.08 -9.22
C ILE A 81 20.98 9.74 -8.50
N ILE A 82 20.00 8.98 -8.98
CA ILE A 82 19.62 7.67 -8.45
C ILE A 82 19.49 6.64 -9.58
N GLY A 83 20.04 5.44 -9.36
CA GLY A 83 19.96 4.34 -10.33
C GLY A 83 18.67 3.52 -10.27
N GLY A 84 17.86 3.69 -9.21
CA GLY A 84 16.62 2.96 -9.00
C GLY A 84 15.43 3.63 -9.69
N ARG A 85 14.71 2.90 -10.55
CA ARG A 85 13.56 3.41 -11.31
C ARG A 85 12.25 2.94 -10.64
N LEU A 86 11.46 3.87 -10.10
CA LEU A 86 10.06 3.65 -9.67
C LEU A 86 9.10 3.57 -10.87
N TYR A 87 9.52 2.92 -11.97
CA TYR A 87 8.76 2.89 -13.22
C TYR A 87 7.61 1.89 -13.17
N ASP A 88 7.78 0.82 -12.40
CA ASP A 88 6.80 -0.26 -12.40
C ASP A 88 5.53 0.16 -11.66
N ILE A 89 4.40 0.00 -12.35
CA ILE A 89 3.07 0.37 -11.84
C ILE A 89 2.81 -0.36 -10.52
N ASN A 90 3.30 -1.59 -10.39
CA ASN A 90 3.13 -2.38 -9.19
C ASN A 90 3.87 -1.77 -7.99
N HIS A 91 5.09 -1.26 -8.18
CA HIS A 91 5.86 -0.60 -7.12
C HIS A 91 5.18 0.70 -6.66
N PHE A 92 4.62 1.46 -7.61
CA PHE A 92 3.82 2.63 -7.30
C PHE A 92 2.56 2.26 -6.49
N LEU A 93 1.84 1.22 -6.90
CA LEU A 93 0.64 0.78 -6.18
C LEU A 93 0.95 0.22 -4.79
N ILE A 94 2.05 -0.52 -4.64
CA ILE A 94 2.54 -1.00 -3.34
C ILE A 94 2.81 0.19 -2.41
N LEU A 95 3.47 1.24 -2.91
CA LEU A 95 3.71 2.47 -2.16
C LEU A 95 2.38 3.13 -1.73
N VAL A 96 1.44 3.30 -2.68
CA VAL A 96 0.15 3.95 -2.41
C VAL A 96 -0.65 3.15 -1.38
N PHE A 97 -0.79 1.82 -1.54
CA PHE A 97 -1.52 1.01 -0.56
C PHE A 97 -0.82 0.97 0.80
N GLY A 98 0.51 0.89 0.83
CA GLY A 98 1.28 0.96 2.07
C GLY A 98 1.02 2.26 2.84
N ILE A 99 1.12 3.41 2.16
CA ILE A 99 0.84 4.73 2.77
C ILE A 99 -0.64 4.82 3.17
N ALA A 100 -1.57 4.37 2.32
CA ALA A 100 -3.00 4.43 2.60
C ALA A 100 -3.38 3.65 3.86
N ILE A 101 -2.81 2.45 4.04
CA ILE A 101 -3.01 1.61 5.23
C ILE A 101 -2.43 2.28 6.47
N ILE A 102 -1.21 2.81 6.40
CA ILE A 102 -0.57 3.54 7.52
C ILE A 102 -1.42 4.76 7.92
N LEU A 103 -1.85 5.57 6.95
CA LEU A 103 -2.70 6.75 7.19
C LEU A 103 -4.08 6.37 7.74
N PHE A 104 -4.68 5.31 7.21
CA PHE A 104 -5.96 4.82 7.72
C PHE A 104 -5.87 4.40 9.18
N TYR A 105 -4.94 3.52 9.53
CA TYR A 105 -4.82 3.02 10.91
C TYR A 105 -4.33 4.09 11.89
N SER A 106 -3.41 4.96 11.50
CA SER A 106 -2.98 6.09 12.34
C SER A 106 -4.14 7.05 12.66
N ARG A 107 -4.92 7.43 11.65
CA ARG A 107 -6.10 8.30 11.85
C ARG A 107 -7.21 7.61 12.61
N LEU A 108 -7.43 6.32 12.37
CA LEU A 108 -8.40 5.52 13.11
C LEU A 108 -8.03 5.47 14.60
N TYR A 109 -6.77 5.22 14.92
CA TYR A 109 -6.28 5.17 16.30
C TYR A 109 -6.36 6.53 17.00
N LEU A 110 -5.94 7.61 16.32
CA LEU A 110 -6.04 8.97 16.86
C LEU A 110 -7.49 9.43 17.06
N SER A 111 -8.41 8.97 16.20
CA SER A 111 -9.81 9.35 16.25
C SER A 111 -10.68 8.49 17.19
N ALA A 112 -10.15 7.35 17.65
CA ALA A 112 -10.82 6.46 18.61
C ALA A 112 -10.47 6.79 20.07
N ARG A 113 -9.59 7.78 20.28
CA ARG A 113 -9.26 8.38 21.57
C ARG A 113 -10.05 9.68 21.75
#